data_AF-A0A2S8BMY0-F1
#
_entry.id   AF-A0A2S8BMY0-F1
#
_cell.length_a   1.000
_cell.length_b   1.000
_cell.length_c   1.000
_cell.angle_alpha   90.00
_cell.angle_beta   90.00
_cell.angle_gamma   90.00
#
_symmetry.space_group_name_H-M   'P 1'
#
loop_
_entity.id
_entity.type
_entity.pdbx_description
1 polymer ?
#
loop_
_entity_poly.entity_id
_entity_poly.type
_entity_poly.pdbx_seq_one_letter_code
_entity_poly.pdbx_strand_id
1 'polypeptide(L)' 'MRAGDPRRLAAMCLLITQSTIQSAQIVAPILDDDALAAELRYALNGYLS' A
#
# COMPACT_ATOMS: atom_id res chain seq x y z
N MET A 1 11.34 1.79 13.38
CA MET A 1 10.21 2.72 13.29
C MET A 1 10.65 3.90 12.45
N ARG A 2 9.97 4.21 11.34
CA ARG A 2 10.39 5.31 10.46
C ARG A 2 10.29 6.66 11.17
N ALA A 3 11.43 7.26 11.50
CA ALA A 3 11.49 8.61 12.03
C ALA A 3 11.15 9.62 10.92
N GLY A 4 9.98 10.24 11.01
CA GLY A 4 9.51 11.22 10.02
C GLY A 4 8.28 11.96 10.52
N ASP A 5 7.91 13.04 9.82
CA ASP A 5 6.68 13.78 10.09
C ASP A 5 5.46 12.85 9.87
N PRO A 6 4.64 12.59 10.91
CA PRO A 6 3.46 11.73 10.81
C PRO A 6 2.51 12.13 9.68
N ARG A 7 2.41 13.43 9.34
CA ARG A 7 1.57 13.90 8.23
C ARG A 7 2.10 13.45 6.87
N ARG A 8 3.42 13.46 6.70
CA ARG A 8 4.07 12.99 5.47
C ARG A 8 3.93 11.48 5.33
N LEU A 9 4.08 10.74 6.43
CA LEU A 9 3.88 9.29 6.45
C LEU A 9 2.44 8.93 6.09
N ALA A 10 1.45 9.60 6.69
CA ALA A 10 0.04 9.39 6.38
C ALA A 10 -0.29 9.71 4.91
N ALA A 11 0.27 10.80 4.36
CA ALA A 11 0.09 11.14 2.95
C ALA A 11 0.64 10.04 2.03
N MET A 12 1.81 9.49 2.34
CA MET A 12 2.38 8.40 1.55
C MET A 12 1.59 7.10 1.69
N CYS A 13 1.13 6.73 2.89
CA CYS A 13 0.24 5.58 3.08
C CYS A 13 -1.06 5.73 2.25
N LEU A 14 -1.65 6.93 2.22
CA LEU A 14 -2.82 7.20 1.40
C LEU A 14 -2.52 7.03 -0.09
N LEU A 15 -1.41 7.58 -0.58
CA LEU A 15 -1.01 7.48 -1.99
C LEU A 15 -0.73 6.04 -2.40
N ILE A 16 -0.07 5.23 -1.56
CA ILE A 16 0.17 3.81 -1.80
C ILE A 16 -1.17 3.08 -1.96
N THR A 17 -2.07 3.21 -0.97
CA THR A 17 -3.38 2.57 -1.01
C THR A 17 -4.21 3.00 -2.21
N GLN A 18 -4.23 4.30 -2.52
CA GLN A 18 -4.96 4.81 -3.69
C GLN A 18 -4.42 4.26 -5.00
N SER A 19 -3.09 4.20 -5.16
CA SER A 19 -2.45 3.62 -6.34
C SER A 19 -2.80 2.15 -6.49
N THR A 20 -2.83 1.38 -5.39
CA THR A 20 -3.27 -0.02 -5.38
C THR A 20 -4.72 -0.17 -5.84
N ILE A 21 -5.65 0.62 -5.30
CA ILE A 21 -7.07 0.57 -5.70
C ILE A 21 -7.24 0.94 -7.18
N GLN A 22 -6.55 1.99 -7.64
CA GLN A 22 -6.63 2.44 -9.03
C GLN A 22 -6.07 1.41 -10.02
N SER A 23 -5.07 0.64 -9.60
CA SER A 23 -4.39 -0.35 -10.46
C SER A 23 -4.90 -1.78 -10.27
N ALA A 24 -5.82 -2.04 -9.34
CA ALA A 24 -6.26 -3.39 -8.97
C ALA A 24 -6.69 -4.24 -10.18
N GLN A 25 -7.47 -3.67 -11.11
CA GLN A 25 -7.94 -4.38 -12.30
C GLN A 25 -6.82 -4.68 -13.32
N ILE A 26 -5.75 -3.88 -13.32
CA ILE A 26 -4.58 -4.10 -14.19
C ILE A 26 -3.79 -5.32 -13.70
N VAL A 27 -3.70 -5.49 -12.37
CA VAL A 27 -2.92 -6.55 -11.74
C VAL A 27 -3.75 -7.80 -11.39
N ALA A 28 -5.08 -7.75 -11.53
CA ALA A 28 -6.00 -8.84 -11.24
C ALA A 28 -5.63 -10.21 -11.86
N PRO A 29 -5.02 -10.30 -13.06
CA PRO A 29 -4.54 -11.58 -13.59
C PRO A 29 -3.35 -12.20 -12.83
N ILE A 30 -2.71 -11.44 -11.95
CA ILE A 30 -1.50 -11.80 -11.20
C ILE A 30 -1.78 -11.88 -9.70
N LEU A 31 -2.56 -10.93 -9.18
CA LEU A 31 -2.94 -10.79 -7.79
C LEU A 31 -4.47 -10.70 -7.72
N ASP A 32 -5.11 -11.74 -7.21
CA ASP A 32 -6.51 -11.66 -6.81
C ASP A 32 -6.68 -10.71 -5.62
N ASP A 33 -7.93 -10.41 -5.26
CA ASP A 33 -8.25 -9.39 -4.25
C ASP A 33 -7.62 -9.71 -2.88
N ASP A 34 -7.57 -10.99 -2.49
CA ASP A 34 -6.99 -11.43 -1.22
C ASP A 34 -5.46 -11.31 -1.23
N ALA A 35 -4.82 -11.72 -2.31
CA ALA A 35 -3.37 -11.56 -2.49
C ALA A 35 -2.96 -10.08 -2.55
N LEU A 36 -3.75 -9.24 -3.24
CA LEU A 36 -3.52 -7.80 -3.32
C LEU A 36 -3.61 -7.14 -1.94
N ALA A 37 -4.59 -7.54 -1.12
CA ALA A 37 -4.72 -7.05 0.24
C ALA A 37 -3.54 -7.49 1.14
N ALA A 38 -3.07 -8.73 0.98
CA ALA A 38 -1.92 -9.25 1.71
C ALA A 38 -0.62 -8.48 1.39
N GLU A 39 -0.37 -8.22 0.10
CA GLU A 39 0.79 -7.46 -0.37
C GLU A 39 0.73 -5.99 0.05
N LEU A 40 -0.45 -5.36 -0.03
CA LEU A 40 -0.62 -3.98 0.43
C LEU A 40 -0.31 -3.85 1.94
N ARG A 41 -0.77 -4.81 2.74
CA ARG A 41 -0.44 -4.86 4.19
C ARG A 41 1.06 -5.00 4.41
N TYR A 42 1.72 -5.88 3.65
CA TYR A 42 3.17 -6.06 3.75
C TYR A 42 3.93 -4.78 3.37
N ALA A 43 3.55 -4.13 2.27
CA ALA A 43 4.15 -2.88 1.81
C ALA A 43 3.98 -1.74 2.81
N LEU A 44 2.79 -1.56 3.39
CA LEU A 44 2.53 -0.53 4.40
C LEU A 44 3.32 -0.78 5.68
N ASN A 45 3.39 -2.03 6.15
CA ASN A 45 4.19 -2.39 7.32
C ASN A 45 5.69 -2.15 7.07
N GLY A 46 6.19 -2.50 5.89
CA GLY A 46 7.57 -2.24 5.49
C GLY A 46 7.87 -0.74 5.38
N TYR A 47 6.91 0.07 4.91
CA TYR A 47 7.07 1.52 4.81
C TYR A 47 7.15 2.23 6.17
N LEU A 48 6.42 1.72 7.18
CA LEU A 48 6.32 2.30 8.52
C LEU A 48 7.37 1.75 9.52
N SER A 49 7.96 0.59 9.20
CA SER A 49 9.05 -0.02 9.97
C SER A 49 10.31 0.84 9.93
#